data_AF-A0A1Y2EIF7-F1
#
_entry.id   AF-A0A1Y2EIF7-F1
#
_cell.length_a   1.000
_cell.length_b   1.000
_cell.length_c   1.000
_cell.angle_alpha   90.00
_cell.angle_beta   90.00
_cell.angle_gamma   90.00
#
_symmetry.space_group_name_H-M   'P 1'
#
loop_
_entity.id
_entity.type
_entity.pdbx_description
1 polymer ?
#
loop_
_entity_poly.entity_id
_entity_poly.type
_entity_poly.pdbx_seq_one_letter_code
_entity_poly.pdbx_strand_id
1 'polypeptide(L)'
;MAMNNANVITGSEPTSPGDVEVTNGADRLTRFILFSHEFPSGDVQDLFRRLHRFSKLPRHPLLAHFLHECTSVLRQEVQKLPRPLRDSVPPFHHVITLASHWKELKDGPLGGTWEGAFVCIYEMAMLIGSVFPQRALLVFVLC
;
A
#
# COMPACT_ATOMS: atom_id res chain seq x y z
N MET A 1 -66.70 29.91 -33.14
CA MET A 1 -65.83 30.56 -32.16
C MET A 1 -65.81 29.67 -30.92
N ALA A 2 -64.67 29.01 -30.66
CA ALA A 2 -64.27 28.27 -29.43
C ALA A 2 -65.17 27.11 -28.93
N MET A 3 -64.70 26.04 -28.27
CA MET A 3 -63.45 25.26 -28.18
C MET A 3 -63.79 24.06 -27.26
N ASN A 4 -63.38 22.84 -27.64
CA ASN A 4 -63.12 21.61 -26.85
C ASN A 4 -63.97 21.21 -25.63
N ASN A 5 -64.50 19.98 -25.66
CA ASN A 5 -64.67 19.14 -24.46
C ASN A 5 -64.46 17.63 -24.73
N ALA A 6 -63.56 17.07 -23.91
CA ALA A 6 -63.39 15.68 -23.46
C ALA A 6 -63.62 14.51 -24.44
N ASN A 7 -62.51 13.91 -24.91
CA ASN A 7 -62.47 12.53 -25.34
C ASN A 7 -61.83 11.67 -24.24
N VAL A 8 -62.60 10.77 -23.64
CA VAL A 8 -62.08 9.58 -22.94
C VAL A 8 -62.75 8.38 -23.62
N ILE A 9 -61.99 7.73 -24.50
CA ILE A 9 -62.37 6.48 -25.15
C ILE A 9 -61.42 5.40 -24.65
N THR A 10 -62.04 4.33 -24.19
CA THR A 10 -61.49 3.04 -23.76
C THR A 10 -60.65 2.35 -24.84
N GLY A 11 -59.53 1.74 -24.43
CA GLY A 11 -58.73 0.83 -25.24
C GLY A 11 -58.04 -0.21 -24.35
N SER A 12 -58.42 -1.46 -24.51
CA SER A 12 -57.89 -2.68 -23.88
C SER A 12 -56.53 -3.08 -24.42
N GLU A 13 -55.65 -3.67 -23.59
CA GLU A 13 -54.86 -4.90 -23.89
C GLU A 13 -53.87 -5.26 -22.75
N PRO A 14 -53.31 -6.50 -22.72
CA PRO A 14 -53.13 -7.26 -21.50
C PRO A 14 -51.67 -7.58 -21.13
N THR A 15 -51.54 -8.25 -19.98
CA THR A 15 -50.49 -9.20 -19.57
C THR A 15 -49.09 -8.66 -19.30
N SER A 16 -48.79 -8.67 -18.00
CA SER A 16 -47.50 -8.50 -17.35
C SER A 16 -46.32 -9.17 -18.07
N PRO A 17 -45.26 -8.44 -18.43
CA PRO A 17 -43.96 -9.02 -18.73
C PRO A 17 -43.26 -9.36 -17.42
N GLY A 18 -42.88 -10.64 -17.31
CA GLY A 18 -42.35 -11.26 -16.11
C GLY A 18 -41.21 -10.49 -15.45
N ASP A 19 -41.16 -10.68 -14.14
CA ASP A 19 -40.08 -10.30 -13.25
C ASP A 19 -38.73 -10.65 -13.89
N VAL A 20 -38.06 -9.62 -14.44
CA VAL A 20 -36.62 -9.67 -14.57
C VAL A 20 -36.14 -9.70 -13.13
N GLU A 21 -35.87 -10.90 -12.64
CA GLU A 21 -35.08 -11.15 -11.45
C GLU A 21 -33.76 -10.42 -11.69
N VAL A 22 -33.70 -9.17 -11.21
CA VAL A 22 -32.47 -8.43 -11.01
C VAL A 22 -31.76 -9.24 -9.94
N THR A 23 -31.02 -10.24 -10.39
CA THR A 23 -30.10 -11.00 -9.54
C THR A 23 -29.28 -9.96 -8.83
N ASN A 24 -29.49 -9.86 -7.51
CA ASN A 24 -28.74 -9.01 -6.61
C ASN A 24 -27.27 -9.12 -6.98
N GLY A 25 -26.79 -8.13 -7.73
CA GLY A 25 -25.38 -7.94 -7.97
C GLY A 25 -24.84 -7.56 -6.62
N ALA A 26 -24.43 -8.56 -5.84
CA ALA A 26 -23.67 -8.35 -4.63
C ALA A 26 -22.55 -7.39 -5.05
N ASP A 27 -22.69 -6.14 -4.61
CA ASP A 27 -21.73 -5.07 -4.78
C ASP A 27 -20.39 -5.64 -4.32
N ARG A 28 -19.58 -6.11 -5.27
CA ARG A 28 -18.25 -6.63 -5.00
C ARG A 28 -17.47 -5.40 -4.57
N LEU A 29 -17.49 -5.14 -3.27
CA LEU A 29 -16.71 -4.10 -2.62
C LEU A 29 -15.27 -4.21 -3.14
N THR A 30 -14.94 -3.36 -4.09
CA THR A 30 -13.63 -3.37 -4.72
C THR A 30 -12.69 -2.69 -3.75
N ARG A 31 -11.84 -3.48 -3.11
CA ARG A 31 -10.87 -2.97 -2.14
C ARG A 31 -9.65 -2.48 -2.89
N PHE A 32 -9.47 -1.17 -2.93
CA PHE A 32 -8.26 -0.54 -3.45
C PHE A 32 -7.25 -0.31 -2.33
N ILE A 33 -5.97 -0.49 -2.64
CA ILE A 33 -4.84 -0.11 -1.80
C ILE A 33 -4.07 0.94 -2.58
N LEU A 34 -3.94 2.13 -2.01
CA LEU A 34 -3.19 3.23 -2.60
C LEU A 34 -1.77 3.23 -2.01
N PHE A 35 -0.78 3.28 -2.90
CA PHE A 35 0.61 3.48 -2.56
C PHE A 35 0.98 4.95 -2.81
N SER A 36 1.63 5.57 -1.84
CA SER A 36 2.07 6.96 -1.86
C SER A 36 3.54 7.04 -2.26
N HIS A 37 3.94 8.16 -2.86
CA HIS A 37 5.33 8.41 -3.25
C HIS A 37 6.21 8.93 -2.11
N GLU A 38 5.61 9.25 -0.96
CA GLU A 38 6.27 9.82 0.21
C GLU A 38 5.90 9.02 1.46
N PHE A 39 6.76 9.07 2.47
CA PHE A 39 6.45 8.47 3.77
C PHE A 39 5.26 9.17 4.44
N PRO A 40 4.42 8.43 5.18
CA PRO A 40 3.48 9.05 6.09
C PRO A 40 4.26 9.92 7.08
N SER A 41 3.69 11.06 7.49
CA SER A 41 4.32 12.04 8.38
C SER A 41 5.01 11.35 9.57
N GLY A 42 6.34 11.32 9.57
CA GLY A 42 7.16 10.63 10.57
C GLY A 42 8.61 10.45 10.09
N ASP A 43 9.53 10.20 11.04
CA ASP A 43 10.92 9.89 10.70
C ASP A 43 11.02 8.45 10.12
N VAL A 44 11.76 8.29 9.02
CA VAL A 44 11.97 7.00 8.34
C VAL A 44 12.58 6.00 9.32
N GLN A 45 13.50 6.45 10.17
CA GLN A 45 14.08 5.62 11.21
C GLN A 45 13.00 5.05 12.15
N ASP A 46 12.03 5.87 12.56
CA ASP A 46 10.96 5.44 13.46
C ASP A 46 9.96 4.50 12.79
N LEU A 47 9.65 4.72 11.52
CA LEU A 47 8.79 3.82 10.74
C LEU A 47 9.42 2.43 10.63
N PHE A 48 10.71 2.35 10.26
CA PHE A 48 11.42 1.08 10.14
C PHE A 48 11.68 0.41 11.50
N ARG A 49 11.89 1.19 12.57
CA ARG A 49 11.98 0.68 13.94
C ARG A 49 10.67 0.02 14.39
N ARG A 50 9.53 0.66 14.11
CA ARG A 50 8.20 0.09 14.36
C ARG A 50 8.03 -1.20 13.57
N LEU A 51 8.30 -1.17 12.26
CA LEU A 51 8.19 -2.32 11.37
C LEU A 51 8.99 -3.53 11.86
N HIS A 52 10.22 -3.31 12.32
CA HIS A 52 11.05 -4.37 12.91
C HIS A 52 10.49 -4.93 14.21
N ARG A 53 9.88 -4.10 15.06
CA ARG A 53 9.20 -4.59 16.25
C ARG A 53 8.06 -5.54 15.89
N PHE A 54 7.30 -5.25 14.83
CA PHE A 54 6.25 -6.14 14.33
C PHE A 54 6.80 -7.42 13.72
N SER A 55 7.91 -7.35 12.99
CA SER A 55 8.52 -8.54 12.39
C SER A 55 9.02 -9.54 13.44
N LYS A 56 9.36 -9.08 14.65
CA LYS A 56 9.73 -9.94 15.78
C LYS A 56 8.55 -10.62 16.47
N LEU A 57 7.31 -10.26 16.15
CA LEU A 57 6.14 -10.93 16.71
C LEU A 57 5.96 -12.31 16.05
N PRO A 58 5.61 -13.36 16.81
CA PRO A 58 5.39 -14.71 16.25
C PRO A 58 4.33 -14.79 15.14
N ARG A 59 3.45 -13.77 15.05
CA ARG A 59 2.36 -13.69 14.08
C ARG A 59 2.80 -13.14 12.71
N HIS A 60 4.05 -12.68 12.57
CA HIS A 60 4.53 -12.05 11.35
C HIS A 60 5.86 -12.65 10.82
N PRO A 61 5.99 -13.99 10.70
CA PRO A 61 7.21 -14.60 10.17
C PRO A 61 7.51 -14.18 8.73
N LEU A 62 6.46 -13.98 7.92
CA LEU A 62 6.59 -13.52 6.53
C LEU A 62 7.19 -12.10 6.44
N LEU A 63 6.83 -11.22 7.36
CA LEU A 63 7.40 -9.87 7.43
C LEU A 63 8.88 -9.92 7.81
N ALA A 64 9.25 -10.77 8.77
CA ALA A 64 10.65 -10.96 9.14
C ALA A 64 11.49 -11.47 7.96
N HIS A 65 10.97 -12.48 7.25
CA HIS A 65 11.60 -13.02 6.05
C HIS A 65 11.74 -11.95 4.96
N PHE A 66 10.66 -11.20 4.68
CA PHE A 66 10.68 -10.12 3.69
C PHE A 66 11.76 -9.07 3.98
N LEU A 67 11.87 -8.59 5.22
CA LEU A 67 12.89 -7.60 5.58
C LEU A 67 14.32 -8.16 5.49
N HIS A 68 14.50 -9.46 5.74
CA HIS A 68 15.78 -10.13 5.53
C HIS A 68 16.14 -10.17 4.05
N GLU A 69 15.20 -10.55 3.18
CA GLU A 69 15.40 -10.57 1.73
C GLU A 69 15.67 -9.17 1.18
N CYS A 70 14.94 -8.14 1.62
CA CYS A 70 15.25 -6.76 1.25
C CYS A 70 16.68 -6.37 1.62
N THR A 71 17.16 -6.79 2.80
CA THR A 71 18.56 -6.54 3.21
C THR A 71 19.53 -7.20 2.23
N SER A 72 19.27 -8.46 1.86
CA SER A 72 20.11 -9.21 0.92
C SER A 72 20.15 -8.54 -0.46
N VAL A 73 18.99 -8.20 -1.02
CA VAL A 73 18.86 -7.52 -2.32
C VAL A 73 19.57 -6.17 -2.30
N LEU A 74 19.34 -5.34 -1.28
CA LEU A 74 20.02 -4.04 -1.18
C LEU A 74 21.54 -4.18 -1.16
N ARG A 75 22.10 -5.18 -0.47
CA ARG A 75 23.55 -5.42 -0.49
C ARG A 75 24.05 -5.80 -1.87
N GLN A 76 23.32 -6.65 -2.59
CA GLN A 76 23.68 -7.03 -3.96
C GLN A 76 23.66 -5.83 -4.89
N GLU A 77 22.65 -4.96 -4.77
CA GLU A 77 22.59 -3.73 -5.57
C GLU A 77 23.71 -2.75 -5.20
N VAL A 78 24.00 -2.57 -3.92
CA VAL A 78 25.12 -1.73 -3.46
C VAL A 78 26.47 -2.26 -3.97
N GLN A 79 26.66 -3.58 -4.06
CA GLN A 79 27.87 -4.18 -4.61
C GLN A 79 28.08 -3.90 -6.11
N LYS A 80 26.99 -3.70 -6.86
CA LYS A 80 27.03 -3.37 -8.29
C LYS A 80 27.30 -1.89 -8.57
N LEU A 81 27.23 -1.03 -7.55
CA LEU A 81 27.49 0.40 -7.70
C LEU A 81 28.96 0.68 -8.05
N PRO A 82 29.23 1.74 -8.84
CA PRO A 82 30.57 2.31 -8.98
C PRO A 82 31.19 2.64 -7.62
N ARG A 83 32.50 2.48 -7.48
CA ARG A 83 33.22 2.67 -6.19
C ARG A 83 32.84 3.97 -5.46
N PRO A 84 32.83 5.16 -6.10
CA PRO A 84 32.51 6.40 -5.39
C PRO A 84 31.11 6.43 -4.79
N LEU A 85 30.13 5.82 -5.46
CA LEU A 85 28.76 5.74 -4.98
C LEU A 85 28.61 4.67 -3.90
N ARG A 86 29.29 3.53 -4.07
CA ARG A 86 29.28 2.46 -3.07
C ARG A 86 29.90 2.90 -1.75
N ASP A 87 30.99 3.66 -1.80
CA ASP A 87 31.69 4.15 -0.61
C ASP A 87 30.88 5.22 0.15
N SER A 88 29.87 5.82 -0.52
CA SER A 88 28.90 6.72 0.13
C SER A 88 27.82 5.97 0.92
N VAL A 89 27.72 4.64 0.79
CA VAL A 89 26.73 3.83 1.50
C VAL A 89 27.31 3.37 2.84
N PRO A 90 26.71 3.74 3.98
CA PRO A 90 27.19 3.33 5.29
C PRO A 90 27.05 1.80 5.44
N PRO A 91 27.97 1.13 6.15
CA PRO A 91 27.84 -0.28 6.44
C PRO A 91 26.56 -0.57 7.23
N PHE A 92 25.76 -1.52 6.76
CA PHE A 92 24.51 -1.91 7.43
C PHE A 92 24.43 -3.42 7.58
N HIS A 93 23.75 -3.87 8.64
CA HIS A 93 23.47 -5.30 8.88
C HIS A 93 22.06 -5.70 8.44
N HIS A 94 21.10 -4.78 8.62
CA HIS A 94 19.69 -4.92 8.32
C HIS A 94 19.15 -3.61 7.74
N VAL A 95 18.00 -3.67 7.04
CA VAL A 95 17.32 -2.45 6.53
C VAL A 95 17.08 -1.40 7.63
N ILE A 96 16.88 -1.81 8.88
CA ILE A 96 16.68 -0.88 10.01
C ILE A 96 17.97 -0.12 10.36
N THR A 97 19.11 -0.81 10.34
CA THR A 97 20.42 -0.15 10.54
C THR A 97 20.72 0.78 9.37
N LEU A 98 20.25 0.46 8.17
CA LEU A 98 20.38 1.39 7.05
C LEU A 98 19.46 2.61 7.24
N ALA A 99 18.22 2.41 7.69
CA ALA A 99 17.27 3.46 7.99
C ALA A 99 17.74 4.42 9.10
N SER A 100 18.56 3.96 10.06
CA SER A 100 19.12 4.87 11.07
C SER A 100 20.11 5.88 10.51
N HIS A 101 20.64 5.64 9.31
CA HIS A 101 21.51 6.58 8.59
C HIS A 101 20.73 7.37 7.52
N TRP A 102 19.40 7.44 7.63
CA TRP A 102 18.54 8.05 6.62
C TRP A 102 18.94 9.47 6.22
N LYS A 103 19.35 10.30 7.19
CA LYS A 103 19.79 11.68 6.91
C LYS A 103 21.01 11.71 5.98
N GLU A 104 22.03 10.91 6.28
CA GLU A 104 23.25 10.81 5.47
C GLU A 104 22.96 10.25 4.07
N LEU A 105 22.06 9.26 3.99
CA LEU A 105 21.64 8.65 2.73
C LEU A 105 20.85 9.61 1.85
N LYS A 106 19.93 10.37 2.45
CA LYS A 106 19.07 11.34 1.74
C LYS A 106 19.87 12.51 1.19
N ASP A 107 20.85 13.00 1.95
CA ASP A 107 21.71 14.12 1.53
C ASP A 107 22.84 13.65 0.58
N GLY A 108 23.02 12.34 0.43
CA GLY A 108 24.03 11.73 -0.44
C GLY A 108 23.67 11.73 -1.93
N PRO A 109 24.61 11.31 -2.80
CA PRO A 109 24.44 11.31 -4.25
C PRO A 109 23.33 10.37 -4.77
N LEU A 110 22.83 9.47 -3.92
CA LEU A 110 21.77 8.51 -4.20
C LEU A 110 20.48 8.81 -3.43
N GLY A 111 20.32 10.01 -2.87
CA GLY A 111 19.19 10.35 -1.99
C GLY A 111 17.82 9.96 -2.53
N GLY A 112 17.51 10.36 -3.77
CA GLY A 112 16.23 10.01 -4.40
C GLY A 112 16.06 8.50 -4.66
N THR A 113 17.14 7.78 -4.94
CA THR A 113 17.11 6.31 -5.09
C THR A 113 16.81 5.63 -3.76
N TRP A 114 17.44 6.10 -2.68
CA TRP A 114 17.16 5.59 -1.34
C TRP A 114 15.73 5.91 -0.91
N GLU A 115 15.23 7.11 -1.18
CA GLU A 115 13.85 7.49 -0.88
C GLU A 115 12.85 6.53 -1.52
N GLY A 116 12.96 6.30 -2.83
CA GLY A 116 12.11 5.33 -3.52
C GLY A 116 12.26 3.91 -2.98
N ALA A 117 13.48 3.46 -2.67
CA ALA A 117 13.72 2.13 -2.14
C ALA A 117 13.07 1.94 -0.75
N PHE A 118 13.24 2.89 0.16
CA PHE A 118 12.66 2.80 1.50
C PHE A 118 11.13 2.92 1.46
N VAL A 119 10.55 3.77 0.60
CA VAL A 119 9.09 3.87 0.45
C VAL A 119 8.53 2.54 -0.04
N CYS A 120 9.11 1.98 -1.11
CA CYS A 120 8.71 0.69 -1.66
C CYS A 120 8.80 -0.45 -0.62
N ILE A 121 9.92 -0.54 0.11
CA ILE A 121 10.08 -1.56 1.16
C ILE A 121 9.02 -1.38 2.26
N TYR A 122 8.78 -0.15 2.71
CA TYR A 122 7.80 0.14 3.76
C TYR A 122 6.39 -0.26 3.33
N GLU A 123 5.98 0.15 2.14
CA GLU A 123 4.65 -0.13 1.59
C GLU A 123 4.40 -1.63 1.39
N MET A 124 5.38 -2.34 0.85
CA MET A 124 5.31 -3.79 0.69
C MET A 124 5.26 -4.49 2.04
N ALA A 125 6.03 -4.02 3.01
CA ALA A 125 6.01 -4.57 4.36
C ALA A 125 4.67 -4.34 5.06
N MET A 126 4.05 -3.17 4.85
CA MET A 126 2.71 -2.84 5.33
C MET A 126 1.66 -3.74 4.70
N LEU A 127 1.74 -3.95 3.38
CA LEU A 127 0.87 -4.88 2.66
C LEU A 127 0.99 -6.30 3.24
N ILE A 128 2.21 -6.81 3.40
CA ILE A 128 2.48 -8.14 3.98
C ILE A 128 1.93 -8.24 5.41
N GLY A 129 2.12 -7.19 6.21
CA GLY A 129 1.59 -7.11 7.58
C GLY A 129 0.05 -7.11 7.62
N SER A 130 -0.60 -6.59 6.58
CA SER A 130 -2.07 -6.51 6.48
C SER A 130 -2.77 -7.82 6.11
N VAL A 131 -2.06 -8.74 5.46
CA VAL A 131 -2.62 -10.01 4.95
C VAL A 131 -2.93 -11.00 6.10
N PHE A 132 -2.32 -10.83 7.28
CA PHE A 132 -2.63 -11.61 8.49
C PHE A 132 -3.62 -10.84 9.41
N PRO A 133 -4.63 -11.52 9.98
CA PRO A 133 -5.93 -10.92 10.25
C PRO A 133 -5.96 -9.81 11.33
N GLN A 134 -6.55 -8.67 10.92
CA GLN A 134 -7.40 -7.75 11.68
C GLN A 134 -6.81 -7.14 12.96
N ARG A 135 -5.96 -6.10 12.80
CA ARG A 135 -5.79 -4.90 13.68
C ARG A 135 -4.54 -4.07 13.36
N ALA A 136 -3.60 -4.59 12.57
CA ALA A 136 -2.31 -3.94 12.33
C ALA A 136 -2.41 -2.63 11.52
N LEU A 137 -3.31 -2.55 10.53
CA LEU A 137 -3.43 -1.35 9.68
C LEU A 137 -3.90 -0.11 10.46
N LEU A 138 -4.82 -0.29 11.42
CA LEU A 138 -5.31 0.79 12.29
C LEU A 138 -4.21 1.30 13.22
N VAL A 139 -3.35 0.42 13.74
CA VAL A 139 -2.26 0.83 14.65
C VAL A 139 -1.17 1.61 13.92
N PHE A 140 -0.91 1.31 12.64
CA PHE A 140 0.12 2.02 11.87
C PHE A 140 -0.35 3.33 11.24
N VAL A 141 -1.65 3.48 10.97
CA VAL A 141 -2.21 4.74 10.44
C VAL A 141 -2.59 5.71 11.57
N LEU A 142 -2.85 5.22 12.79
CA LEU A 142 -3.22 6.05 13.96
C LEU A 142 -2.05 6.37 14.93
N CYS A 143 -0.80 5.96 14.64
CA CYS A 143 0.39 6.27 15.44
C CYS A 143 1.49 6.86 14.58
#